data_AF-A0A6N8U8K2-F1
#
_entry.id   AF-A0A6N8U8K2-F1
#
_cell.length_a   1.000
_cell.length_b   1.000
_cell.length_c   1.000
_cell.angle_alpha   90.00
_cell.angle_beta   90.00
_cell.angle_gamma   90.00
#
_symmetry.space_group_name_H-M   'P 1'
#
loop_
_entity.id
_entity.type
_entity.pdbx_description
1 polymer ?
#
loop_
_entity_poly.entity_id
_entity_poly.type
_entity_poly.pdbx_seq_one_letter_code
_entity_poly.pdbx_strand_id
1 'polypeptide(L)'
;MMYMINGKEACMYAIGDFASFPEGIDPNQKFSGTHWQRIKGRMIVGVDENQDEFNSVNKIGGSKELQEHSHGTPIPNSGGPYSFKGYSINSNYGGSENTTFKTWWALWMTSVSGKGDSGNLPPYITKFLWERVA
;
A
#
# COMPACT_ATOMS: atom_id res chain seq x y z
N MET A 1 2.88 20.72 -39.59
CA MET A 1 2.84 22.08 -39.01
C MET A 1 2.12 21.97 -37.68
N MET A 2 2.80 22.19 -36.55
CA MET A 2 2.17 22.17 -35.23
C MET A 2 1.49 23.53 -35.02
N TYR A 3 0.20 23.54 -34.71
CA TYR A 3 -0.55 24.78 -34.50
C TYR A 3 -0.16 25.40 -33.15
N MET A 4 0.31 26.65 -33.19
CA MET A 4 0.73 27.41 -32.01
C MET A 4 -0.30 28.51 -31.70
N ILE A 5 -0.71 28.62 -30.44
CA ILE A 5 -1.59 29.68 -29.93
C ILE A 5 -0.81 30.42 -28.84
N ASN A 6 -0.59 31.74 -29.01
CA ASN A 6 0.15 32.59 -28.06
C ASN A 6 1.54 32.03 -27.67
N GLY A 7 2.26 31.42 -28.60
CA GLY A 7 3.60 30.87 -28.35
C GLY A 7 3.62 29.50 -27.65
N LYS A 8 2.46 28.90 -27.41
CA LYS A 8 2.31 27.55 -26.85
C LYS A 8 1.61 26.62 -27.85
N GLU A 9 1.80 25.32 -27.68
CA GLU A 9 1.18 24.31 -28.53
C GLU A 9 -0.33 24.22 -28.24
N ALA A 10 -1.13 23.96 -29.28
CA ALA A 10 -2.51 23.52 -29.08
C ALA A 10 -2.53 22.15 -28.38
N CYS A 11 -3.40 21.98 -27.38
CA CYS A 11 -3.48 20.75 -26.61
C CYS A 11 -4.40 19.72 -27.29
N MET A 12 -3.91 18.50 -27.49
CA MET A 12 -4.71 17.39 -28.04
C MET A 12 -5.44 16.55 -26.98
N TYR A 13 -5.12 16.75 -25.71
CA TYR A 13 -5.72 16.03 -24.59
C TYR A 13 -6.99 16.73 -24.12
N ALA A 14 -8.06 15.99 -23.87
CA ALA A 14 -9.31 16.51 -23.31
C ALA A 14 -9.20 16.77 -21.79
N ILE A 15 -10.16 17.51 -21.23
CA ILE A 15 -10.29 17.62 -19.77
C ILE A 15 -10.60 16.22 -19.22
N GLY A 16 -9.86 15.78 -18.20
CA GLY A 16 -9.91 14.43 -17.63
C GLY A 16 -8.84 13.48 -18.17
N ASP A 17 -8.19 13.80 -19.29
CA ASP A 17 -7.08 12.97 -19.79
C ASP A 17 -5.89 13.07 -18.84
N PHE A 18 -5.18 11.95 -18.67
CA PHE A 18 -3.89 11.92 -18.01
C PHE A 18 -2.78 11.48 -18.96
N ALA A 19 -1.59 12.04 -18.78
CA ALA A 19 -0.42 11.74 -19.59
C ALA A 19 0.87 11.81 -18.76
N SER A 20 1.90 11.09 -19.22
CA SER A 20 3.25 11.22 -18.68
C SER A 20 4.08 12.19 -19.52
N PHE A 21 4.79 13.10 -18.87
CA PHE A 21 5.74 14.01 -19.52
C PHE A 21 7.17 13.75 -19.02
N PRO A 22 8.21 14.08 -19.82
CA PRO A 22 9.59 14.04 -19.37
C PRO A 22 9.85 15.00 -18.20
N GLU A 23 10.94 14.76 -17.48
CA GLU A 23 11.41 15.71 -16.47
C GLU A 23 11.69 17.09 -17.08
N GLY A 24 11.34 18.14 -16.36
CA GLY A 24 11.48 19.53 -16.81
C GLY A 24 10.37 20.02 -17.75
N ILE A 25 9.45 19.15 -18.18
CA ILE A 25 8.31 19.56 -19.01
C ILE A 25 7.08 19.78 -18.13
N ASP A 26 6.63 21.04 -18.04
CA ASP A 26 5.36 21.41 -17.44
C ASP A 26 4.29 21.60 -18.53
N PRO A 27 3.24 20.75 -18.59
CA PRO A 27 2.19 20.87 -19.58
C PRO A 27 1.40 22.19 -19.47
N ASN A 28 1.37 22.86 -18.31
CA ASN A 28 0.79 24.20 -18.16
C ASN A 28 1.60 25.27 -18.91
N GLN A 29 2.90 25.05 -19.08
CA GLN A 29 3.78 25.92 -19.86
C GLN A 29 3.81 25.54 -21.33
N LYS A 30 3.67 24.24 -21.63
CA LYS A 30 3.68 23.70 -23.00
C LYS A 30 2.41 24.02 -23.79
N PHE A 31 1.24 23.88 -23.17
CA PHE A 31 -0.05 24.00 -23.85
C PHE A 31 -0.78 25.30 -23.51
N SER A 32 -1.36 25.95 -24.52
CA SER A 32 -2.16 27.16 -24.32
C SER A 32 -3.54 26.82 -23.77
N GLY A 33 -4.02 27.62 -22.80
CA GLY A 33 -5.42 27.56 -22.37
C GLY A 33 -5.82 26.28 -21.64
N THR A 34 -4.84 25.52 -21.13
CA THR A 34 -5.09 24.31 -20.34
C THR A 34 -4.56 24.45 -18.92
N HIS A 35 -5.18 23.77 -17.98
CA HIS A 35 -4.68 23.57 -16.63
C HIS A 35 -4.44 22.09 -16.35
N TRP A 36 -3.26 21.78 -15.82
CA TRP A 36 -2.81 20.43 -15.52
C TRP A 36 -2.35 20.31 -14.08
N GLN A 37 -2.75 19.22 -13.43
CA GLN A 37 -2.40 18.91 -12.06
C GLN A 37 -1.47 17.69 -11.99
N ARG A 38 -0.43 17.75 -11.14
CA ARG A 38 0.48 16.63 -10.90
C ARG A 38 -0.23 15.50 -10.14
N ILE A 39 -0.14 14.28 -10.67
CA ILE A 39 -0.39 13.06 -9.88
C ILE A 39 0.94 12.63 -9.25
N LYS A 40 1.01 12.65 -7.93
CA LYS A 40 2.26 12.38 -7.17
C LYS A 40 2.09 11.17 -6.27
N GLY A 41 3.07 10.25 -6.31
CA GLY A 41 3.18 9.14 -5.34
C GLY A 41 1.99 8.18 -5.34
N ARG A 42 1.37 7.96 -6.51
CA ARG A 42 0.18 7.12 -6.66
C ARG A 42 0.36 6.15 -7.82
N MET A 43 -0.23 4.96 -7.64
CA MET A 43 -0.48 4.02 -8.72
C MET A 43 -1.86 4.32 -9.32
N ILE A 44 -1.96 4.28 -10.65
CA ILE A 44 -3.24 4.44 -11.35
C ILE A 44 -3.91 3.07 -11.43
N VAL A 45 -5.17 3.03 -11.04
CA VAL A 45 -6.05 1.86 -11.14
C VAL A 45 -7.27 2.28 -11.94
N GLY A 46 -7.75 1.40 -12.82
CA GLY A 46 -8.98 1.64 -13.56
C GLY A 46 -10.17 1.72 -12.61
N VAL A 47 -11.15 2.56 -12.95
CA VAL A 47 -12.43 2.57 -12.24
C VAL A 47 -13.12 1.23 -12.45
N ASP A 48 -13.64 0.67 -11.37
CA ASP A 48 -14.53 -0.50 -11.38
C ASP A 48 -15.72 -0.17 -10.47
N GLU A 49 -16.86 0.13 -11.08
CA GLU A 49 -18.08 0.53 -10.36
C GLU A 49 -18.63 -0.57 -9.44
N ASN A 50 -18.15 -1.81 -9.57
CA ASN A 50 -18.53 -2.94 -8.73
C ASN A 50 -17.61 -3.14 -7.52
N GLN A 51 -16.53 -2.35 -7.38
CA GLN A 51 -15.59 -2.44 -6.26
C GLN A 51 -15.61 -1.16 -5.44
N ASP A 52 -15.86 -1.28 -4.14
CA ASP A 52 -15.97 -0.13 -3.24
C ASP A 52 -14.69 0.72 -3.24
N GLU A 53 -13.51 0.15 -3.41
CA GLU A 53 -12.24 0.87 -3.42
C GLU A 53 -11.99 1.66 -4.71
N PHE A 54 -12.60 1.27 -5.82
CA PHE A 54 -12.33 1.80 -7.17
C PHE A 54 -13.56 2.35 -7.90
N ASN A 55 -14.69 2.53 -7.23
CA ASN A 55 -15.99 2.88 -7.82
C ASN A 55 -16.17 4.33 -8.30
N SER A 56 -15.14 5.17 -8.31
CA SER A 56 -15.26 6.54 -8.85
C SER A 56 -13.93 7.09 -9.34
N VAL A 57 -14.00 7.95 -10.36
CA VAL A 57 -12.85 8.70 -10.88
C VAL A 57 -12.20 9.51 -9.75
N ASN A 58 -10.87 9.55 -9.72
CA ASN A 58 -10.06 10.30 -8.74
C ASN A 58 -10.24 9.89 -7.27
N LYS A 59 -10.87 8.74 -6.99
CA LYS A 59 -10.88 8.16 -5.65
C LYS A 59 -9.45 7.80 -5.24
N ILE A 60 -9.11 8.13 -4.00
CA ILE A 60 -7.79 7.85 -3.42
C ILE A 60 -7.90 6.77 -2.34
N GLY A 61 -6.88 5.93 -2.25
CA GLY A 61 -6.78 4.87 -1.26
C GLY A 61 -5.39 4.24 -1.24
N GLY A 62 -5.27 3.11 -0.55
CA GLY A 62 -4.04 2.33 -0.43
C GLY A 62 -3.08 2.80 0.67
N SER A 63 -2.12 1.95 1.01
CA SER A 63 -1.05 2.20 1.98
C SER A 63 0.27 1.68 1.42
N LYS A 64 1.34 2.46 1.60
CA LYS A 64 2.72 2.01 1.31
C LYS A 64 3.25 1.03 2.36
N GLU A 65 2.58 0.94 3.50
CA GLU A 65 2.97 0.12 4.64
C GLU A 65 2.02 -1.07 4.81
N LEU A 66 2.57 -2.21 5.18
CA LEU A 66 1.81 -3.39 5.58
C LEU A 66 1.08 -3.15 6.89
N GLN A 67 -0.11 -3.74 7.00
CA GLN A 67 -0.91 -3.70 8.22
C GLN A 67 -0.29 -4.55 9.33
N GLU A 68 -0.42 -4.04 10.55
CA GLU A 68 0.00 -4.73 11.76
C GLU A 68 -0.79 -6.04 11.92
N HIS A 69 -0.08 -7.15 12.06
CA HIS A 69 -0.71 -8.44 12.31
C HIS A 69 0.15 -9.33 13.23
N SER A 70 -0.49 -10.34 13.81
CA SER A 70 0.14 -11.38 14.63
C SER A 70 -0.42 -12.74 14.25
N HIS A 71 0.41 -13.78 14.29
CA HIS A 71 -0.04 -15.15 14.10
C HIS A 71 -0.23 -15.83 15.45
N GLY A 72 -1.33 -16.58 15.59
CA GLY A 72 -1.53 -17.51 16.70
C GLY A 72 -1.22 -18.93 16.24
N THR A 73 -0.30 -19.63 16.90
CA THR A 73 -0.09 -21.06 16.68
C THR A 73 -0.77 -21.85 17.80
N PRO A 74 -1.73 -22.74 17.46
CA PRO A 74 -2.27 -23.67 18.44
C PRO A 74 -1.21 -24.72 18.74
N ILE A 75 -0.77 -24.80 19.99
CA ILE A 75 0.14 -25.85 20.42
C ILE A 75 -0.72 -27.00 20.96
N PRO A 76 -0.74 -28.19 20.32
CA PRO A 76 -1.36 -29.34 20.94
C PRO A 76 -0.57 -29.66 22.21
N ASN A 77 -1.21 -29.46 23.36
CA ASN A 77 -0.67 -29.83 24.66
C ASN A 77 -0.27 -31.31 24.59
N SER A 78 1.03 -31.55 24.53
CA SER A 78 1.54 -32.90 24.38
C SER A 78 1.56 -33.58 25.74
N GLY A 79 0.39 -34.02 26.20
CA GLY A 79 0.25 -34.90 27.36
C GLY A 79 0.69 -36.35 27.08
N GLY A 80 1.05 -36.67 25.84
CA GLY A 80 1.52 -37.98 25.42
C GLY A 80 3.05 -38.08 25.27
N PRO A 81 3.59 -39.30 25.09
CA PRO A 81 5.03 -39.59 25.02
C PRO A 81 5.78 -38.89 23.87
N TYR A 82 5.07 -38.26 22.94
CA TYR A 82 5.62 -37.46 21.83
C TYR A 82 5.64 -35.96 22.12
N SER A 83 5.66 -35.57 23.40
CA SER A 83 5.77 -34.18 23.78
C SER A 83 7.05 -33.54 23.29
N PHE A 84 6.94 -32.34 22.71
CA PHE A 84 8.05 -31.47 22.33
C PHE A 84 8.93 -31.20 23.57
N LYS A 85 9.90 -32.08 23.83
CA LYS A 85 10.94 -31.91 24.83
C LYS A 85 11.97 -30.95 24.27
N GLY A 86 12.13 -29.80 24.92
CA GLY A 86 13.29 -28.91 24.69
C GLY A 86 12.98 -27.46 24.35
N TYR A 87 11.74 -26.99 24.43
CA TYR A 87 11.45 -25.58 24.20
C TYR A 87 11.11 -24.86 25.51
N SER A 88 12.03 -24.00 25.96
CA SER A 88 11.81 -23.11 27.10
C SER A 88 10.86 -21.99 26.67
N ILE A 89 9.75 -21.85 27.40
CA ILE A 89 8.85 -20.71 27.26
C ILE A 89 9.58 -19.52 27.88
N ASN A 90 10.18 -18.67 27.05
CA ASN A 90 10.75 -17.40 27.54
C ASN A 90 9.61 -16.39 27.70
N SER A 91 8.85 -16.52 28.80
CA SER A 91 7.90 -15.50 29.21
C SER A 91 8.68 -14.29 29.71
N ASN A 92 8.89 -13.30 28.85
CA ASN A 92 9.43 -11.98 29.25
C ASN A 92 8.47 -11.19 30.17
N TYR A 93 7.32 -11.76 30.55
CA TYR A 93 6.58 -11.35 31.74
C TYR A 93 7.01 -12.25 32.89
N GLY A 94 7.71 -11.66 33.87
CA GLY A 94 8.28 -12.34 35.03
C GLY A 94 7.24 -13.15 35.81
N GLY A 95 7.10 -14.42 35.43
CA GLY A 95 6.24 -15.41 36.04
C GLY A 95 6.95 -16.75 36.03
N SER A 96 7.55 -17.04 37.17
CA SER A 96 8.21 -18.27 37.61
C SER A 96 7.59 -19.58 37.08
N GLU A 97 8.50 -20.51 36.78
CA GLU A 97 8.48 -21.95 37.05
C GLU A 97 7.11 -22.59 37.37
N ASN A 98 6.82 -23.68 36.65
CA ASN A 98 5.82 -24.69 37.02
C ASN A 98 4.34 -24.24 36.90
N THR A 99 3.87 -24.01 35.68
CA THR A 99 2.42 -23.83 35.45
C THR A 99 1.71 -25.17 35.50
N THR A 100 1.23 -25.54 36.69
CA THR A 100 0.27 -26.64 36.92
C THR A 100 -1.12 -26.35 36.33
N PHE A 101 -1.29 -25.22 35.62
CA PHE A 101 -2.51 -24.86 34.91
C PHE A 101 -2.44 -25.34 33.46
N LYS A 102 -2.63 -26.65 33.27
CA LYS A 102 -2.90 -27.22 31.95
C LYS A 102 -4.35 -26.90 31.55
N THR A 103 -4.58 -25.70 31.00
CA THR A 103 -5.82 -25.43 30.28
C THR A 103 -5.83 -26.26 28.98
N TRP A 104 -7.00 -26.77 28.60
CA TRP A 104 -7.17 -27.71 27.49
C TRP A 104 -6.80 -27.15 26.10
N TRP A 105 -6.45 -25.86 26.05
CA TRP A 105 -6.02 -25.12 24.86
C TRP A 105 -5.05 -24.01 25.32
N ALA A 106 -3.88 -23.91 24.69
CA ALA A 106 -2.95 -22.80 24.86
C ALA A 106 -2.61 -22.23 23.46
N LEU A 107 -2.81 -20.91 23.29
CA LEU A 107 -2.47 -20.17 22.08
C LEU A 107 -1.18 -19.40 22.33
N TRP A 108 -0.16 -19.62 21.49
CA TRP A 108 1.04 -18.80 21.49
C TRP A 108 0.93 -17.78 20.37
N MET A 109 1.13 -16.50 20.67
CA MET A 109 1.11 -15.43 19.67
C MET A 109 2.53 -15.06 19.28
N THR A 110 2.80 -14.91 17.99
CA THR A 110 4.03 -14.26 17.53
C THR A 110 4.03 -12.82 17.99
N SER A 111 5.22 -12.21 18.08
CA SER A 111 5.30 -10.76 18.22
C SER A 111 4.50 -10.08 17.13
N VAL A 112 3.79 -9.02 17.51
CA VAL A 112 3.06 -8.20 16.57
C VAL A 112 4.07 -7.56 15.62
N SER A 113 3.84 -7.74 14.32
CA SER A 113 4.76 -7.34 13.25
C SER A 113 4.04 -6.41 12.29
N GLY A 114 4.75 -5.44 11.71
CA GLY A 114 4.17 -4.49 10.76
C GLY A 114 3.60 -3.25 11.42
N LYS A 115 4.38 -2.54 12.24
CA LYS A 115 4.05 -1.21 12.79
C LYS A 115 4.05 -0.10 11.71
N GLY A 116 3.64 -0.43 10.50
CA GLY A 116 3.59 0.50 9.39
C GLY A 116 4.96 0.91 8.86
N ASP A 117 5.98 0.06 8.94
CA ASP A 117 7.32 0.27 8.34
C ASP A 117 7.78 -0.87 7.43
N SER A 118 6.99 -1.94 7.35
CA SER A 118 7.22 -3.05 6.42
C SER A 118 6.62 -2.70 5.06
N GLY A 119 7.48 -2.62 4.05
CA GLY A 119 7.11 -2.09 2.74
C GLY A 119 6.09 -2.95 1.99
N ASN A 120 4.99 -2.34 1.57
CA ASN A 120 3.96 -2.90 0.68
C ASN A 120 4.13 -2.40 -0.77
N LEU A 121 5.33 -1.93 -1.13
CA LEU A 121 5.60 -1.37 -2.45
C LEU A 121 6.11 -2.45 -3.40
N PRO A 122 5.42 -2.75 -4.52
CA PRO A 122 5.99 -3.57 -5.57
C PRO A 122 7.18 -2.85 -6.22
N PRO A 123 8.08 -3.54 -6.95
CA PRO A 123 9.10 -2.87 -7.75
C PRO A 123 8.47 -1.82 -8.70
N TYR A 124 8.98 -0.59 -8.68
CA TYR A 124 8.40 0.53 -9.44
C TYR A 124 9.45 1.38 -10.15
N ILE A 125 9.01 2.08 -11.19
CA ILE A 125 9.72 3.20 -11.82
C ILE A 125 8.84 4.43 -11.75
N THR A 126 9.42 5.58 -11.40
CA THR A 126 8.69 6.84 -11.29
C THR A 126 8.78 7.65 -12.59
N LYS A 127 7.66 8.29 -12.95
CA LYS A 127 7.56 9.23 -14.08
C LYS A 127 6.67 10.41 -13.68
N PHE A 128 6.79 11.52 -14.42
CA PHE A 128 5.93 12.67 -14.17
C PHE A 128 4.54 12.47 -14.80
N LEU A 129 3.58 11.98 -14.00
CA LEU A 129 2.16 11.90 -14.37
C LEU A 129 1.38 13.21 -14.11
N TRP A 130 0.52 13.58 -15.04
CA TRP A 130 -0.31 14.78 -14.98
C TRP A 130 -1.72 14.49 -15.49
N GLU A 131 -2.72 15.16 -14.93
CA GLU A 131 -4.14 15.14 -15.35
C GLU A 131 -4.55 16.53 -15.81
N ARG A 132 -5.26 16.65 -16.94
CA ARG A 132 -5.82 17.92 -17.40
C ARG A 132 -7.13 18.20 -16.68
N VAL A 133 -7.18 19.29 -15.92
CA VAL A 133 -8.35 19.68 -15.12
C VAL A 133 -9.11 20.89 -15.69
N ALA A 134 -8.53 21.62 -16.65
CA ALA A 134 -9.19 22.64 -17.46
C ALA A 134 -8.55 22.78 -18.85
#